data_AF-A0A165ZRT9-F1
#
_entry.id   AF-A0A165ZRT9-F1
#
_cell.length_a   1.000
_cell.length_b   1.000
_cell.length_c   1.000
_cell.angle_alpha   90.00
_cell.angle_beta   90.00
_cell.angle_gamma   90.00
#
_symmetry.space_group_name_H-M   'P 1'
#
loop_
_entity.id
_entity.type
_entity.pdbx_description
1 polymer ?
#
loop_
_entity_poly.entity_id
_entity_poly.type
_entity_poly.pdbx_seq_one_letter_code
_entity_poly.pdbx_strand_id
1 'polypeptide(L)'
;MIITLIKEQTTREYDEKMKAKYGSMEKLKTLLEKTPKNTLYADLENWKLLLETPEEPIRMENIIITNKISIGENETQILNIIKMKNLKVSEK
;
A
#
# COMPACT_ATOMS: atom_id res chain seq x y z
N MET A 1 15.38 3.96 -16.57
CA MET A 1 14.06 3.35 -16.74
C MET A 1 13.19 3.71 -15.54
N ILE A 2 11.91 4.05 -15.76
CA ILE A 2 10.93 4.30 -14.69
C ILE A 2 9.92 3.16 -14.75
N ILE A 3 9.74 2.46 -13.64
CA ILE A 3 8.72 1.40 -13.50
C ILE A 3 7.68 1.91 -12.53
N THR A 4 6.42 1.94 -12.95
CA THR A 4 5.29 2.27 -12.08
C THR A 4 4.54 0.99 -11.74
N LEU A 5 4.49 0.64 -10.45
CA LEU A 5 3.68 -0.45 -9.93
C LEU A 5 2.42 0.12 -9.33
N ILE A 6 1.28 -0.18 -9.95
CA ILE A 6 -0.05 0.22 -9.47
C ILE A 6 -0.68 -1.00 -8.80
N LYS A 7 -1.03 -0.87 -7.52
CA LYS A 7 -1.82 -1.86 -6.78
C LYS A 7 -3.12 -1.21 -6.35
N GLU A 8 -4.23 -1.79 -6.75
CA GLU A 8 -5.53 -1.53 -6.14
C GLU A 8 -5.65 -2.38 -4.87
N GLN A 9 -6.13 -1.79 -3.79
CA GLN A 9 -6.41 -2.47 -2.54
C GLN A 9 -7.71 -1.94 -1.95
N THR A 10 -8.42 -2.79 -1.22
CA THR A 10 -9.62 -2.39 -0.49
C THR A 10 -9.26 -1.62 0.77
N THR A 11 -10.21 -0.82 1.27
CA THR A 11 -10.11 -0.17 2.59
C THR A 11 -9.78 -1.15 3.70
N ARG A 12 -10.32 -2.38 3.63
CA ARG A 12 -10.04 -3.45 4.59
C ARG A 12 -8.58 -3.90 4.54
N GLU A 13 -8.04 -4.16 3.35
CA GLU A 13 -6.63 -4.57 3.20
C GLU A 13 -5.68 -3.46 3.68
N TYR A 14 -6.04 -2.20 3.45
CA TYR A 14 -5.28 -1.05 3.94
C TYR A 14 -5.32 -0.96 5.48
N ASP A 15 -6.50 -1.15 6.08
CA ASP A 15 -6.65 -1.16 7.54
C ASP A 15 -5.84 -2.29 8.20
N GLU A 16 -5.91 -3.50 7.64
CA GLU A 16 -5.10 -4.64 8.12
C GLU A 16 -3.59 -4.35 8.01
N LYS A 17 -3.15 -3.71 6.92
CA LYS A 17 -1.75 -3.28 6.75
C LYS A 17 -1.32 -2.24 7.78
N MET A 18 -2.18 -1.27 8.08
CA MET A 18 -1.88 -0.24 9.08
C MET A 18 -1.89 -0.80 10.52
N LYS A 19 -2.80 -1.73 10.82
CA LYS A 19 -2.76 -2.53 12.06
C LYS A 19 -1.49 -3.36 12.17
N ALA A 20 -1.02 -3.96 11.08
CA ALA A 20 0.26 -4.70 11.10
C ALA A 20 1.47 -3.76 11.34
N LYS A 21 1.45 -2.55 10.77
CA LYS A 21 2.55 -1.58 10.89
C LYS A 21 2.60 -0.88 12.25
N TYR A 22 1.45 -0.51 12.80
CA TYR A 22 1.35 0.36 13.98
C TYR A 22 0.60 -0.26 15.17
N GLY A 23 -0.05 -1.40 14.96
CA GLY A 23 -0.90 -2.07 15.95
C GLY A 23 -2.31 -1.48 16.02
N SER A 24 -2.43 -0.18 16.26
CA SER A 24 -3.70 0.54 16.29
C SER A 24 -3.51 2.02 15.92
N MET A 25 -4.61 2.69 15.59
CA MET A 25 -4.61 4.12 15.30
C MET A 25 -4.19 4.96 16.51
N GLU A 26 -4.59 4.55 17.72
CA GLU A 26 -4.15 5.19 18.97
C GLU A 26 -2.64 5.09 19.20
N LYS A 27 -2.05 3.93 18.87
CA LYS A 27 -0.60 3.74 18.94
C LYS A 27 0.12 4.63 17.94
N LEU A 28 -0.40 4.78 16.73
CA LEU A 28 0.15 5.71 15.73
C LEU A 28 0.06 7.17 16.21
N LYS A 29 -1.07 7.58 16.80
CA LYS A 29 -1.21 8.92 17.39
C LYS A 29 -0.19 9.16 18.50
N THR A 30 -0.05 8.21 19.43
CA THR A 30 0.94 8.27 20.51
C THR A 30 2.38 8.33 19.97
N LEU A 31 2.67 7.58 18.90
CA LEU A 31 3.98 7.59 18.26
C LEU A 31 4.29 8.95 17.61
N LEU A 32 3.29 9.56 16.96
CA LEU A 32 3.41 10.89 16.36
C LEU A 32 3.66 11.97 17.42
N GLU A 33 2.97 11.89 18.57
CA GLU A 33 3.18 12.82 19.69
C GLU A 33 4.61 12.72 20.26
N LYS A 34 5.15 11.50 20.36
CA LYS A 34 6.52 11.26 20.85
C LYS A 34 7.60 11.60 19.82
N THR A 35 7.29 11.48 18.54
CA THR A 35 8.27 11.68 17.46
C THR A 35 7.55 12.28 16.26
N PRO A 36 7.32 13.61 16.27
CA PRO A 36 6.59 14.27 15.20
C PRO A 36 7.36 14.15 13.90
N LYS A 37 6.82 13.33 12.99
CA LYS A 37 7.35 13.10 11.65
C LYS A 37 6.21 13.24 10.65
N ASN A 38 6.46 13.96 9.56
CA ASN A 38 5.48 14.18 8.50
C ASN A 38 4.92 12.87 7.94
N THR A 39 5.73 11.80 7.90
CA THR A 39 5.29 10.48 7.45
C THR A 39 4.27 9.83 8.39
N LEU A 40 4.43 10.00 9.71
CA LEU A 40 3.48 9.48 10.70
C LEU A 40 2.17 10.28 10.68
N TYR A 41 2.26 11.59 10.45
CA TYR A 41 1.10 12.45 10.30
C TYR A 41 0.30 12.07 9.04
N ALA A 42 0.97 11.92 7.90
CA ALA A 42 0.35 11.49 6.66
C ALA A 42 -0.32 10.11 6.80
N ASP A 43 0.38 9.14 7.41
CA ASP A 43 -0.18 7.81 7.64
C ASP A 43 -1.43 7.85 8.54
N LEU A 44 -1.45 8.70 9.58
CA LEU A 44 -2.59 8.84 10.50
C LEU A 44 -3.81 9.46 9.81
N GLU A 45 -3.61 10.55 9.09
CA GLU A 45 -4.71 11.26 8.42
C GLU A 45 -5.27 10.43 7.26
N ASN A 46 -4.41 9.77 6.48
CA ASN A 46 -4.86 8.86 5.42
C ASN A 46 -5.66 7.69 6.00
N TRP A 47 -5.22 7.11 7.12
CA TRP A 47 -5.93 6.00 7.74
C TRP A 47 -7.30 6.40 8.31
N LYS A 48 -7.45 7.61 8.85
CA LYS A 48 -8.78 8.14 9.24
C LYS A 48 -9.68 8.33 8.03
N LEU A 49 -9.21 9.09 7.04
CA LEU A 49 -9.99 9.46 5.86
C LEU A 49 -10.57 8.24 5.15
N LEU A 50 -9.77 7.18 5.02
CA LEU A 50 -10.14 5.94 4.35
C LEU A 50 -11.18 5.12 5.14
N LEU A 51 -11.18 5.18 6.46
CA LEU A 51 -12.22 4.55 7.27
C LEU A 51 -13.54 5.32 7.26
N GLU A 52 -13.49 6.64 7.05
CA GLU A 52 -14.69 7.48 6.93
C GLU A 52 -15.36 7.34 5.55
N THR A 53 -14.60 7.03 4.50
CA THR A 53 -15.11 6.83 3.14
C THR A 53 -14.71 5.45 2.58
N PRO A 54 -15.34 4.36 3.06
CA PRO A 54 -14.84 3.00 2.83
C PRO A 54 -15.15 2.43 1.43
N GLU A 55 -15.98 3.10 0.62
CA GLU A 55 -16.51 2.55 -0.64
C GLU A 55 -15.59 2.71 -1.86
N GLU A 56 -14.58 3.59 -1.81
CA GLU A 56 -13.68 3.79 -2.95
C GLU A 56 -12.48 2.83 -2.93
N PRO A 57 -12.16 2.15 -4.05
CA PRO A 57 -10.96 1.33 -4.14
C PRO A 57 -9.72 2.21 -4.00
N ILE A 58 -8.82 1.84 -3.08
CA ILE A 58 -7.59 2.59 -2.81
C ILE A 58 -6.55 2.21 -3.85
N ARG A 59 -6.13 3.19 -4.66
CA ARG A 59 -5.04 3.01 -5.61
C ARG A 59 -3.71 3.40 -4.96
N MET A 60 -2.85 2.42 -4.74
CA MET A 60 -1.49 2.63 -4.27
C MET A 60 -0.51 2.55 -5.44
N GLU A 61 0.27 3.61 -5.63
CA GLU A 61 1.28 3.69 -6.68
C GLU A 61 2.68 3.69 -6.08
N ASN A 62 3.53 2.77 -6.54
CA ASN A 62 4.96 2.75 -6.21
C ASN A 62 5.76 3.00 -7.48
N ILE A 63 6.51 4.11 -7.50
CA ILE A 63 7.37 4.49 -8.61
C ILE A 63 8.79 4.05 -8.28
N ILE A 64 9.36 3.18 -9.11
CA ILE A 64 10.74 2.71 -9.01
C ILE A 64 11.55 3.35 -10.13
N ILE A 65 12.51 4.20 -9.76
CA ILE A 65 13.46 4.81 -10.69
C ILE A 65 14.72 3.95 -10.67
N THR A 66 15.10 3.36 -11.81
CA THR A 66 16.30 2.51 -11.91
C THR A 66 17.13 2.82 -13.15
N ASN A 67 18.44 2.68 -13.02
CA ASN A 67 19.41 2.75 -14.11
C ASN A 67 19.63 1.40 -14.81
N LYS A 68 19.03 0.30 -14.30
CA LYS A 68 19.05 -1.00 -14.99
C LYS A 68 18.32 -0.87 -16.32
N ILE A 69 18.96 -1.34 -17.39
CA ILE A 69 18.53 -1.15 -18.78
C ILE A 69 17.46 -2.17 -19.21
N SER A 70 17.34 -3.31 -18.51
CA SER A 70 16.36 -4.36 -18.81
C SER A 70 15.73 -4.95 -17.56
N ILE A 71 14.45 -5.30 -17.68
CA ILE A 71 13.75 -6.26 -16.82
C ILE A 71 13.89 -7.62 -17.50
N GLY A 72 14.46 -8.61 -16.83
CA GLY A 72 14.59 -9.95 -17.37
C GLY A 72 13.29 -10.74 -17.29
N GLU A 73 13.31 -11.92 -17.89
CA GLU A 73 12.14 -12.80 -17.96
C GLU A 73 11.71 -13.30 -16.57
N ASN A 74 12.68 -13.56 -15.70
CA ASN A 74 12.44 -13.96 -14.31
C ASN A 74 11.75 -12.86 -13.50
N GLU A 75 12.22 -11.61 -13.60
CA GLU A 75 11.59 -10.48 -12.91
C GLU A 75 10.16 -10.25 -13.41
N THR A 76 9.92 -10.42 -14.70
CA THR A 76 8.59 -10.30 -15.30
C THR A 76 7.65 -11.40 -14.82
N GLN A 77 8.13 -12.64 -14.72
CA GLN A 77 7.36 -13.76 -14.18
C GLN A 77 6.99 -13.54 -12.71
N ILE A 78 7.91 -13.01 -11.90
CA ILE A 78 7.65 -12.67 -10.49
C ILE A 78 6.55 -11.59 -10.40
N LEU A 79 6.63 -10.55 -11.23
CA LEU A 79 5.60 -9.50 -11.28
C LEU A 79 4.23 -10.07 -11.68
N ASN A 80 4.19 -10.99 -12.65
CA ASN A 80 2.96 -11.66 -13.06
C ASN A 80 2.38 -12.56 -11.96
N ILE A 81 3.22 -13.30 -11.23
CA ILE A 81 2.77 -14.13 -10.10
C ILE A 81 2.19 -13.25 -8.98
N ILE A 82 2.82 -12.12 -8.68
CA ILE A 82 2.32 -11.15 -7.69
C ILE A 82 0.98 -10.57 -8.15
N LYS A 83 0.84 -10.23 -9.43
CA LYS A 83 -0.41 -9.73 -10.00
C LYS A 83 -1.52 -10.79 -9.92
N MET A 84 -1.23 -12.04 -10.27
CA MET A 84 -2.21 -13.15 -10.25
C MET A 84 -2.63 -13.56 -8.83
N LYS A 85 -1.72 -13.50 -7.84
CA LYS A 85 -2.08 -13.77 -6.44
C LYS A 85 -3.09 -12.78 -5.88
N ASN A 86 -3.11 -11.54 -6.38
CA ASN A 86 -4.12 -10.54 -6.02
C ASN A 86 -5.43 -10.68 -6.83
N LEU A 87 -5.51 -11.58 -7.83
CA LEU A 87 -6.68 -11.77 -8.71
C LEU A 87 -7.57 -12.98 -8.34
N LYS A 88 -7.28 -13.72 -7.26
CA LYS A 88 -8.16 -14.79 -6.75
C LYS A 88 -8.89 -14.24 -5.52
N VAL A 89 -10.22 -14.09 -5.44
CA VAL A 89 -11.34 -14.77 -6.09
C VAL A 89 -12.52 -13.80 -6.28
N SER A 90 -12.92 -13.55 -7.52
CA SER A 90 -14.30 -13.24 -7.89
C SER A 90 -14.65 -14.18 -9.05
N GLU A 91 -14.75 -15.46 -8.75
CA GLU A 91 -15.45 -16.41 -9.61
C GLU A 91 -16.84 -16.59 -8.99
N LYS A 92 -17.85 -16.13 -9.74
CA LYS A 92 -19.28 -16.39 -9.52
C LYS A 92 -19.59 -17.87 -9.76
#